data_AF-A0A2G6I0P9-F1
#
_entry.id   AF-A0A2G6I0P9-F1
#
_cell.length_a   1.000
_cell.length_b   1.000
_cell.length_c   1.000
_cell.angle_alpha   90.00
_cell.angle_beta   90.00
_cell.angle_gamma   90.00
#
_symmetry.space_group_name_H-M   'P 1'
#
loop_
_entity.id
_entity.type
_entity.pdbx_description
1 polymer ?
#
loop_
_entity_poly.entity_id
_entity_poly.type
_entity_poly.pdbx_seq_one_letter_code
_entity_poly.pdbx_strand_id
1 'polypeptide(L)'
;MKHKTERPRKTLYIFRGGILLAGILFITILAGCPNAGLTPEGPSYAQVAFGELNAWLQEKPVGGPYYIEVTGLTAADLKGSDSSASPLGDIFKSNPIKFVALKLPANVEGLTNMTGCFDTCTSLVSVQAIPAGVTHMLQCFKDCDNLVSVQAIPASANNMRACF
;
A
#
# COMPACT_ATOMS: atom_id res chain seq x y z
N MET A 1 -44.52 -30.88 23.15
CA MET A 1 -43.76 -32.07 22.68
C MET A 1 -42.70 -31.65 21.68
N LYS A 2 -41.51 -32.26 21.72
CA LYS A 2 -40.43 -32.24 20.71
C LYS A 2 -39.95 -30.86 20.18
N HIS A 3 -38.93 -30.31 20.85
CA HIS A 3 -37.90 -29.52 20.16
C HIS A 3 -37.20 -30.40 19.09
N LYS A 4 -36.83 -29.82 17.95
CA LYS A 4 -35.90 -30.44 17.00
C LYS A 4 -34.71 -29.52 16.73
N THR A 5 -33.57 -29.87 17.29
CA THR A 5 -32.29 -29.17 17.11
C THR A 5 -31.57 -29.73 15.88
N GLU A 6 -31.55 -28.99 14.78
CA GLU A 6 -30.75 -29.32 13.59
C GLU A 6 -29.29 -28.87 13.82
N ARG A 7 -28.32 -29.74 13.53
CA ARG A 7 -26.87 -29.47 13.72
C ARG A 7 -26.19 -29.06 12.40
N PRO A 8 -25.19 -28.16 12.42
CA PRO A 8 -24.49 -27.74 11.21
C PRO A 8 -23.62 -28.88 10.64
N ARG A 9 -23.65 -29.05 9.31
CA ARG A 9 -22.79 -29.99 8.58
C ARG A 9 -21.36 -29.41 8.48
N LYS A 10 -20.38 -30.12 9.04
CA LYS A 10 -18.95 -29.88 8.74
C LYS A 10 -18.53 -30.76 7.56
N THR A 11 -18.08 -30.15 6.47
CA THR A 11 -17.47 -30.87 5.35
C THR A 11 -16.03 -31.26 5.72
N LEU A 12 -15.78 -32.56 5.89
CA LEU A 12 -14.47 -33.11 6.23
C LEU A 12 -13.88 -33.82 5.00
N TYR A 13 -12.87 -33.22 4.37
CA TYR A 13 -12.15 -33.87 3.28
C TYR A 13 -11.16 -34.90 3.85
N ILE A 14 -11.32 -36.16 3.43
CA ILE A 14 -10.46 -37.28 3.81
C ILE A 14 -9.64 -37.66 2.58
N PHE A 15 -8.36 -37.30 2.56
CA PHE A 15 -7.39 -37.94 1.66
C PHE A 15 -6.66 -39.05 2.43
N ARG A 16 -6.83 -40.29 1.96
CA ARG A 16 -6.13 -41.48 2.46
C ARG A 16 -5.10 -41.93 1.43
N GLY A 17 -3.84 -42.03 1.84
CA GLY A 17 -2.76 -42.55 1.00
C GLY A 17 -1.39 -42.47 1.68
N GLY A 18 -1.03 -43.50 2.45
CA GLY A 18 0.38 -43.83 2.74
C GLY A 18 0.86 -44.96 1.80
N ILE A 19 2.05 -45.56 1.89
CA ILE A 19 3.29 -45.26 2.64
C ILE A 19 4.38 -46.23 2.07
N LEU A 20 5.65 -45.85 1.95
CA LEU A 20 6.75 -46.39 2.78
C LEU A 20 8.05 -45.54 2.72
N LEU A 21 9.16 -46.11 2.25
CA LEU A 21 10.56 -45.73 2.46
C LEU A 21 11.45 -46.33 1.35
N ALA A 22 12.54 -45.64 0.96
CA ALA A 22 13.92 -46.10 1.21
C ALA A 22 14.98 -45.11 0.66
N GLY A 23 15.83 -44.60 1.58
CA GLY A 23 17.24 -44.22 1.36
C GLY A 23 17.66 -43.32 0.19
N ILE A 24 18.18 -42.12 0.49
CA ILE A 24 19.64 -41.90 0.62
C ILE A 24 19.91 -40.55 1.32
N LEU A 25 20.91 -40.56 2.20
CA LEU A 25 21.33 -39.41 2.99
C LEU A 25 22.35 -38.56 2.22
N PHE A 26 21.92 -37.49 1.56
CA PHE A 26 22.82 -36.43 1.10
C PHE A 26 22.79 -35.24 2.07
N ILE A 27 23.49 -35.40 3.20
CA ILE A 27 23.88 -34.26 4.02
C ILE A 27 25.06 -33.55 3.33
N THR A 28 24.76 -32.52 2.55
CA THR A 28 25.74 -31.47 2.25
C THR A 28 25.60 -30.37 3.29
N ILE A 29 26.35 -30.48 4.38
CA ILE A 29 26.62 -29.33 5.25
C ILE A 29 27.49 -28.36 4.46
N LEU A 30 26.85 -27.45 3.73
CA LEU A 30 27.45 -26.16 3.46
C LEU A 30 27.24 -25.31 4.71
N ALA A 31 28.21 -25.39 5.61
CA ALA A 31 28.37 -24.45 6.71
C ALA A 31 28.66 -23.06 6.12
N GLY A 32 27.57 -22.38 5.80
CA GLY A 32 27.53 -21.10 5.11
C GLY A 32 26.26 -20.39 5.52
N CYS A 33 26.17 -20.01 6.78
CA CYS A 33 25.33 -18.91 7.23
C CYS A 33 26.19 -17.63 7.19
N PRO A 34 26.35 -16.95 6.03
CA PRO A 34 26.95 -15.63 6.02
C PRO A 34 25.99 -14.70 6.77
N ASN A 35 26.38 -14.33 7.99
CA ASN A 35 25.79 -13.34 8.90
C ASN A 35 24.24 -13.34 9.04
N ALA A 36 23.80 -13.22 10.30
CA ALA A 36 22.62 -12.41 10.59
C ALA A 36 22.96 -10.93 10.30
N GLY A 37 23.12 -10.61 9.02
CA GLY A 37 23.31 -9.26 8.54
C GLY A 37 21.99 -8.53 8.66
N LEU A 38 22.05 -7.33 9.23
CA LEU A 38 20.93 -6.38 9.21
C LEU A 38 20.70 -5.98 7.75
N THR A 39 19.85 -6.73 7.03
CA THR A 39 19.26 -6.22 5.80
C THR A 39 18.27 -5.12 6.19
N PRO A 40 18.39 -3.90 5.65
CA PRO A 40 17.32 -2.91 5.75
C PRO A 40 16.23 -3.25 4.71
N GLU A 41 15.75 -4.50 4.70
CA GLU A 41 14.53 -4.83 3.97
C GLU A 41 13.36 -4.20 4.73
N GLY A 42 12.89 -3.09 4.18
CA GLY A 42 11.70 -2.41 4.66
C GLY A 42 10.43 -3.27 4.50
N PRO A 43 9.28 -2.76 4.99
CA PRO A 43 8.01 -3.48 4.86
C PRO A 43 7.68 -3.79 3.40
N SER A 44 7.14 -4.98 3.16
CA SER A 44 6.68 -5.38 1.83
C SER A 44 5.38 -4.67 1.47
N TYR A 45 5.28 -4.15 0.25
CA TYR A 45 4.15 -3.38 -0.26
C TYR A 45 3.25 -4.26 -1.13
N ALA A 46 1.95 -4.31 -0.80
CA ALA A 46 0.95 -5.00 -1.61
C ALA A 46 0.64 -4.20 -2.88
N GLN A 47 0.75 -4.82 -4.06
CA GLN A 47 0.35 -4.19 -5.32
C GLN A 47 -1.18 -4.12 -5.39
N VAL A 48 -1.73 -2.92 -5.61
CA VAL A 48 -3.18 -2.70 -5.75
C VAL A 48 -3.43 -1.86 -7.00
N ALA A 49 -4.30 -2.30 -7.90
CA ALA A 49 -4.69 -1.51 -9.07
C ALA A 49 -5.56 -0.32 -8.62
N PHE A 50 -5.34 0.86 -9.21
CA PHE A 50 -6.04 2.09 -8.82
C PHE A 50 -7.57 1.94 -8.82
N GLY A 51 -8.16 1.30 -9.85
CA GLY A 51 -9.60 1.06 -9.94
C GLY A 51 -10.17 0.15 -8.83
N GLU A 52 -9.35 -0.71 -8.24
CA GLU A 52 -9.75 -1.64 -7.16
C GLU A 52 -9.44 -1.09 -5.76
N LEU A 53 -8.68 0.01 -5.66
CA LEU A 53 -8.11 0.51 -4.40
C LEU A 53 -9.16 0.82 -3.33
N ASN A 54 -10.27 1.45 -3.71
CA ASN A 54 -11.31 1.81 -2.75
C ASN A 54 -12.00 0.55 -2.17
N ALA A 55 -12.34 -0.43 -3.03
CA ALA A 55 -12.92 -1.70 -2.58
C ALA A 55 -11.92 -2.46 -1.68
N TRP A 56 -10.65 -2.50 -2.08
CA TRP A 56 -9.58 -3.13 -1.31
C TRP A 56 -9.41 -2.52 0.09
N LEU A 57 -9.57 -1.20 0.25
CA LEU A 57 -9.53 -0.49 1.54
C LEU A 57 -10.79 -0.78 2.39
N GLN A 58 -11.97 -0.84 1.76
CA GLN A 58 -13.23 -1.12 2.44
C GLN A 58 -13.28 -2.53 3.04
N GLU A 59 -12.65 -3.52 2.40
CA GLU A 59 -12.50 -4.88 2.94
C GLU A 59 -11.59 -4.96 4.18
N LYS A 60 -10.72 -3.98 4.43
CA LYS A 60 -9.78 -4.05 5.56
C LYS A 60 -10.48 -3.76 6.89
N PRO A 61 -9.97 -4.30 8.02
CA PRO A 61 -10.32 -3.83 9.36
C PRO A 61 -10.04 -2.32 9.54
N VAL A 62 -10.40 -1.77 10.70
CA VAL A 62 -10.00 -0.40 11.09
C VAL A 62 -8.53 -0.41 11.54
N GLY A 63 -7.77 0.65 11.23
CA GLY A 63 -6.36 0.78 11.61
C GLY A 63 -5.41 0.77 10.42
N GLY A 64 -4.19 0.26 10.63
CA GLY A 64 -3.07 0.26 9.68
C GLY A 64 -1.73 0.43 10.42
N PRO A 65 -0.65 0.87 9.75
CA PRO A 65 -0.60 1.25 8.34
C PRO A 65 -0.66 0.04 7.39
N TYR A 66 -1.42 0.19 6.30
CA TYR A 66 -1.42 -0.72 5.16
C TYR A 66 -0.36 -0.27 4.16
N TYR A 67 0.64 -1.12 3.92
CA TYR A 67 1.71 -0.87 2.95
C TYR A 67 1.24 -1.26 1.55
N ILE A 68 1.00 -0.27 0.68
CA ILE A 68 0.48 -0.48 -0.68
C ILE A 68 1.29 0.24 -1.75
N GLU A 69 1.48 -0.43 -2.89
CA GLU A 69 1.93 0.20 -4.13
C GLU A 69 0.73 0.30 -5.06
N VAL A 70 0.34 1.53 -5.40
CA VAL A 70 -0.82 1.76 -6.26
C VAL A 70 -0.36 1.74 -7.71
N THR A 71 -0.96 0.86 -8.51
CA THR A 71 -0.56 0.56 -9.89
C THR A 71 -1.64 1.00 -10.89
N GLY A 72 -1.26 1.22 -12.14
CA GLY A 72 -2.19 1.65 -13.20
C GLY A 72 -2.66 3.11 -13.10
N LEU A 73 -1.93 3.95 -12.36
CA LEU A 73 -2.19 5.39 -12.24
C LEU A 73 -1.82 6.14 -13.53
N THR A 74 -2.65 7.13 -13.89
CA THR A 74 -2.36 8.16 -14.89
C THR A 74 -2.01 9.49 -14.22
N ALA A 75 -1.53 10.47 -15.00
CA ALA A 75 -1.28 11.81 -14.47
C ALA A 75 -2.54 12.53 -13.94
N ALA A 76 -3.73 12.18 -14.44
CA ALA A 76 -4.99 12.77 -13.99
C ALA A 76 -5.38 12.29 -12.58
N ASP A 77 -5.03 11.05 -12.22
CA ASP A 77 -5.38 10.44 -10.93
C ASP A 77 -4.58 11.02 -9.75
N LEU A 78 -3.51 11.75 -10.05
CA LEU A 78 -2.52 12.30 -9.10
C LEU A 78 -2.49 13.83 -9.05
N LYS A 79 -3.39 14.51 -9.78
CA LYS A 79 -3.48 15.97 -9.81
C LYS A 79 -4.81 16.43 -9.22
N GLY A 80 -4.76 17.17 -8.11
CA GLY A 80 -5.89 17.87 -7.53
C GLY A 80 -5.96 19.33 -8.00
N SER A 81 -6.49 20.19 -7.13
CA SER A 81 -6.53 21.64 -7.31
C SER A 81 -6.03 22.36 -6.05
N ASP A 82 -6.21 23.68 -5.96
CA ASP A 82 -5.93 24.46 -4.74
C ASP A 82 -7.00 24.30 -3.64
N SER A 83 -8.10 23.58 -3.96
CA SER A 83 -9.32 23.46 -3.17
C SER A 83 -9.94 22.05 -3.19
N SER A 84 -9.29 21.08 -3.84
CA SER A 84 -9.74 19.69 -3.93
C SER A 84 -8.55 18.73 -4.04
N ALA A 85 -8.72 17.52 -3.53
CA ALA A 85 -7.71 16.48 -3.69
C ALA A 85 -7.66 15.95 -5.13
N SER A 86 -6.69 15.09 -5.42
CA SER A 86 -6.69 14.26 -6.63
C SER A 86 -7.69 13.11 -6.51
N PRO A 87 -8.06 12.43 -7.61
CA PRO A 87 -8.84 11.18 -7.54
C PRO A 87 -8.25 10.13 -6.58
N LEU A 88 -6.91 10.00 -6.51
CA LEU A 88 -6.26 9.13 -5.53
C LEU A 88 -6.41 9.65 -4.09
N GLY A 89 -6.24 10.96 -3.88
CA GLY A 89 -6.43 11.59 -2.58
C GLY A 89 -7.85 11.48 -2.05
N ASP A 90 -8.86 11.59 -2.91
CA ASP A 90 -10.27 11.45 -2.52
C ASP A 90 -10.64 10.01 -2.13
N ILE A 91 -10.00 8.98 -2.72
CA ILE A 91 -10.14 7.59 -2.23
C ILE A 91 -9.62 7.48 -0.80
N PHE A 92 -8.45 8.06 -0.50
CA PHE A 92 -7.88 8.01 0.85
C PHE A 92 -8.71 8.83 1.85
N LYS A 93 -9.19 10.02 1.48
CA LYS A 93 -10.11 10.84 2.30
C LYS A 93 -11.44 10.14 2.58
N SER A 94 -11.94 9.34 1.63
CA SER A 94 -13.14 8.52 1.80
C SER A 94 -12.94 7.33 2.75
N ASN A 95 -11.69 7.03 3.12
CA ASN A 95 -11.31 5.94 4.01
C ASN A 95 -10.48 6.45 5.23
N PRO A 96 -10.98 7.43 6.00
CA PRO A 96 -10.16 8.20 6.96
C PRO A 96 -9.63 7.38 8.14
N ILE A 97 -10.18 6.19 8.39
CA ILE A 97 -9.79 5.27 9.47
C ILE A 97 -8.99 4.04 8.96
N LYS A 98 -8.54 4.09 7.70
CA LYS A 98 -7.65 3.09 7.08
C LYS A 98 -6.29 3.74 6.85
N PHE A 99 -5.36 3.58 7.79
CA PHE A 99 -4.07 4.23 7.70
C PHE A 99 -3.21 3.58 6.61
N VAL A 100 -2.56 4.39 5.76
CA VAL A 100 -1.84 3.93 4.57
C VAL A 100 -0.38 4.39 4.58
N ALA A 101 0.53 3.45 4.33
CA ALA A 101 1.89 3.73 3.89
C ALA A 101 1.94 3.52 2.37
N LEU A 102 2.05 4.62 1.63
CA LEU A 102 1.87 4.66 0.19
C LEU A 102 3.20 4.58 -0.56
N LYS A 103 3.24 3.72 -1.58
CA LYS A 103 4.23 3.76 -2.64
C LYS A 103 3.53 4.10 -3.96
N LEU A 104 4.06 5.09 -4.67
CA LEU A 104 3.65 5.45 -6.02
C LEU A 104 4.60 4.82 -7.04
N PRO A 105 4.17 4.60 -8.30
CA PRO A 105 5.06 4.18 -9.37
C PRO A 105 6.18 5.21 -9.55
N ALA A 106 7.42 4.75 -9.73
CA ALA A 106 8.58 5.64 -9.84
C ALA A 106 8.45 6.67 -11.00
N ASN A 107 7.70 6.30 -12.04
CA ASN A 107 7.32 7.17 -13.15
C ASN A 107 5.84 6.99 -13.49
N VAL A 108 5.16 8.09 -13.82
CA VAL A 108 3.81 8.11 -14.38
C VAL A 108 3.86 9.00 -15.61
N GLU A 109 3.39 8.51 -16.76
CA GLU A 109 3.52 9.22 -18.03
C GLU A 109 2.79 10.57 -18.00
N GLY A 110 3.48 11.63 -18.46
CA GLY A 110 2.96 13.00 -18.48
C GLY A 110 2.80 13.68 -17.10
N LEU A 111 3.06 12.99 -15.98
CA LEU A 111 2.89 13.57 -14.65
C LEU A 111 4.00 14.58 -14.33
N THR A 112 3.62 15.85 -14.31
CA THR A 112 4.49 16.98 -13.92
C THR A 112 3.97 17.75 -12.70
N ASN A 113 2.71 17.53 -12.31
CA ASN A 113 2.00 18.37 -11.36
C ASN A 113 1.10 17.51 -10.44
N MET A 114 1.38 17.57 -9.14
CA MET A 114 0.64 16.96 -8.04
C MET A 114 0.06 18.00 -7.07
N THR A 115 -0.29 19.20 -7.58
CA THR A 115 -0.98 20.23 -6.79
C THR A 115 -2.19 19.63 -6.07
N GLY A 116 -2.28 19.85 -4.76
CA GLY A 116 -3.36 19.38 -3.90
C GLY A 116 -3.53 17.87 -3.84
N CYS A 117 -2.60 17.05 -4.33
CA CYS A 117 -2.84 15.62 -4.57
C CYS A 117 -3.48 14.88 -3.39
N PHE A 118 -3.05 15.19 -2.16
CA PHE A 118 -3.57 14.66 -0.91
C PHE A 118 -4.06 15.75 0.06
N ASP A 119 -4.46 16.94 -0.42
CA ASP A 119 -4.99 18.02 0.44
C ASP A 119 -6.13 17.52 1.34
N THR A 120 -6.02 17.73 2.65
CA THR A 120 -6.91 17.23 3.73
C THR A 120 -6.95 15.71 3.94
N CYS A 121 -5.92 14.97 3.50
CA CYS A 121 -5.88 13.50 3.61
C CYS A 121 -5.39 12.98 4.97
N THR A 122 -6.33 12.73 5.88
CA THR A 122 -6.03 12.25 7.25
C THR A 122 -5.68 10.75 7.36
N SER A 123 -5.79 9.95 6.30
CA SER A 123 -5.48 8.51 6.32
C SER A 123 -4.05 8.16 5.88
N LEU A 124 -3.30 9.12 5.33
CA LEU A 124 -1.94 8.88 4.83
C LEU A 124 -0.93 9.02 5.96
N VAL A 125 -0.11 7.98 6.19
CA VAL A 125 0.92 7.95 7.25
C VAL A 125 2.33 8.11 6.70
N SER A 126 2.59 7.58 5.50
CA SER A 126 3.85 7.82 4.81
C SER A 126 3.72 7.76 3.30
N VAL A 127 4.65 8.40 2.60
CA VAL A 127 4.86 8.23 1.16
C VAL A 127 6.31 7.85 0.90
N GLN A 128 6.55 6.70 0.26
CA GLN A 128 7.91 6.23 -0.03
C GLN A 128 8.61 7.10 -1.10
N ALA A 129 7.95 7.41 -2.20
CA ALA A 129 8.53 8.24 -3.25
C ALA A 129 7.45 8.99 -4.03
N ILE A 130 7.79 10.22 -4.42
CA ILE A 130 7.03 11.00 -5.39
C ILE A 130 7.61 10.71 -6.80
N PRO A 131 6.78 10.50 -7.85
CA PRO A 131 7.27 10.13 -9.17
C PRO A 131 8.25 11.15 -9.78
N ALA A 132 9.27 10.68 -10.49
CA ALA A 132 10.43 11.49 -10.87
C ALA A 132 10.14 12.69 -11.79
N GLY A 133 9.03 12.67 -12.56
CA GLY A 133 8.63 13.76 -13.46
C GLY A 133 8.02 14.98 -12.77
N VAL A 134 7.71 14.89 -11.47
CA VAL A 134 6.99 15.93 -10.74
C VAL A 134 7.87 17.18 -10.53
N THR A 135 7.27 18.34 -10.81
CA THR A 135 7.86 19.68 -10.61
C THR A 135 6.99 20.56 -9.70
N HIS A 136 5.67 20.37 -9.73
CA HIS A 136 4.69 21.15 -8.96
C HIS A 136 4.02 20.28 -7.89
N MET A 137 4.06 20.74 -6.63
CA MET A 137 3.53 20.08 -5.44
C MET A 137 2.86 21.09 -4.47
N LEU A 138 2.32 22.19 -4.99
CA LEU A 138 1.55 23.18 -4.23
C LEU A 138 0.47 22.46 -3.41
N GLN A 139 0.44 22.64 -2.08
CA GLN A 139 -0.58 22.04 -1.19
C GLN A 139 -0.68 20.50 -1.24
N CYS A 140 0.35 19.78 -1.73
CA CYS A 140 0.27 18.34 -2.00
C CYS A 140 -0.08 17.49 -0.76
N PHE A 141 0.36 17.87 0.44
CA PHE A 141 0.02 17.22 1.73
C PHE A 141 -0.48 18.20 2.79
N LYS A 142 -1.07 19.32 2.36
CA LYS A 142 -1.68 20.29 3.28
C LYS A 142 -2.77 19.59 4.11
N ASP A 143 -2.79 19.84 5.41
CA ASP A 143 -3.75 19.28 6.38
C ASP A 143 -3.79 17.71 6.39
N CYS A 144 -2.64 17.06 6.13
CA CYS A 144 -2.46 15.62 6.26
C CYS A 144 -2.07 15.22 7.70
N ASP A 145 -3.00 15.33 8.65
CA ASP A 145 -2.73 15.23 10.10
C ASP A 145 -1.95 13.99 10.58
N ASN A 146 -2.03 12.85 9.87
CA ASN A 146 -1.33 11.61 10.25
C ASN A 146 -0.04 11.35 9.43
N LEU A 147 0.35 12.24 8.52
CA LEU A 147 1.53 12.05 7.67
C LEU A 147 2.83 12.28 8.45
N VAL A 148 3.54 11.18 8.74
CA VAL A 148 4.78 11.20 9.50
C VAL A 148 6.01 11.37 8.61
N SER A 149 5.97 10.90 7.35
CA SER A 149 7.15 10.95 6.46
C SER A 149 6.84 10.91 4.96
N VAL A 150 7.63 11.66 4.18
CA VAL A 150 7.76 11.50 2.73
C VAL A 150 9.23 11.24 2.44
N GLN A 151 9.60 10.02 2.03
CA GLN A 151 11.01 9.59 2.05
C GLN A 151 11.84 10.16 0.89
N ALA A 152 11.22 10.39 -0.27
CA ALA A 152 11.88 10.93 -1.45
C ALA A 152 11.01 11.92 -2.22
N ILE A 153 11.50 13.15 -2.36
CA ILE A 153 10.96 14.21 -3.21
C ILE A 153 11.95 14.43 -4.38
N PRO A 154 11.50 14.41 -5.65
CA PRO A 154 12.35 14.70 -6.81
C PRO A 154 13.09 16.04 -6.69
N ALA A 155 14.37 16.06 -7.08
CA ALA A 155 15.16 17.30 -7.13
C ALA A 155 14.61 18.34 -8.14
N SER A 156 13.70 17.93 -9.02
CA SER A 156 12.94 18.78 -9.95
C SER A 156 11.74 19.51 -9.31
N ALA A 157 11.32 19.13 -8.10
CA ALA A 157 10.20 19.75 -7.39
C ALA A 157 10.58 21.17 -6.92
N ASN A 158 10.07 22.19 -7.62
CA ASN A 158 10.43 23.60 -7.38
C ASN A 158 9.26 24.46 -6.85
N ASN A 159 8.03 23.98 -6.96
CA ASN A 159 6.85 24.65 -6.40
C ASN A 159 6.22 23.78 -5.30
N MET A 160 6.71 23.93 -4.07
CA MET A 160 6.27 23.20 -2.87
C MET A 160 5.57 24.11 -1.83
N ARG A 161 4.97 25.22 -2.27
CA ARG A 161 4.30 26.16 -1.35
C ARG A 161 3.19 25.44 -0.57
N ALA A 162 3.18 25.59 0.75
CA ALA A 162 2.22 24.94 1.66
C ALA A 162 2.09 23.41 1.43
N CYS A 163 3.15 22.74 0.97
CA CYS A 163 3.12 21.31 0.63
C CYS A 163 2.96 20.39 1.84
N PHE A 164 3.29 20.88 3.05
CA PHE A 164 3.20 20.21 4.35
C PHE A 164 2.60 21.20 5.35
#